data_AF-A0A7X5VN11-F1
#
_entry.id   AF-A0A7X5VN11-F1
#
_cell.length_a   1.000
_cell.length_b   1.000
_cell.length_c   1.000
_cell.angle_alpha   90.00
_cell.angle_beta   90.00
_cell.angle_gamma   90.00
#
_symmetry.space_group_name_H-M   'P 1'
#
loop_
_entity.id
_entity.type
_entity.pdbx_description
1 polymer ?
#
loop_
_entity_poly.entity_id
_entity_poly.type
_entity_poly.pdbx_seq_one_letter_code
_entity_poly.pdbx_strand_id
1 'polypeptide(L)'
;MSQQQSSGWVILKILLLVVGATALYTHIGQLVPQKEVAAPQETVIAKDATPDDLAEIGREIAEGKGLCRTCHTIGKADSALRYPDLGGIATRAGTRIEGMDPLTYLALSIYDPESYIVEGFAGGMPVINEPPIALTQDEMISVIAYLQSLGGTPTVTLETTKADLGVE
;
A
#
# COMPACT_ATOMS: atom_id res chain seq x y z
N MET A 1 55.94 -19.08 -33.60
CA MET A 1 55.92 -20.19 -32.62
C MET A 1 54.71 -20.00 -31.73
N SER A 2 53.58 -20.66 -32.03
CA SER A 2 52.42 -20.65 -31.15
C SER A 2 52.69 -21.59 -29.99
N GLN A 3 52.84 -21.06 -28.76
CA GLN A 3 52.93 -21.93 -27.59
C GLN A 3 51.59 -22.65 -27.41
N GLN A 4 51.57 -23.95 -27.74
CA GLN A 4 50.47 -24.85 -27.44
C GLN A 4 50.41 -25.02 -25.92
N GLN A 5 49.51 -24.29 -25.25
CA GLN A 5 49.30 -24.47 -23.81
C GLN A 5 48.78 -25.90 -23.56
N SER A 6 49.30 -26.56 -22.52
CA SER A 6 48.85 -27.91 -22.16
C SER A 6 47.42 -27.86 -21.65
N SER A 7 46.62 -28.89 -21.96
CA SER A 7 45.22 -28.96 -21.54
C SER A 7 45.06 -28.82 -20.02
N GLY A 8 46.01 -29.34 -19.23
CA GLY A 8 46.03 -29.18 -17.77
C GLY A 8 46.17 -27.72 -17.30
N TRP A 9 46.94 -26.90 -18.01
CA TRP A 9 47.08 -25.47 -17.70
C TRP A 9 45.81 -24.67 -18.00
N VAL A 10 45.12 -25.00 -19.09
CA VAL A 10 43.83 -24.41 -19.45
C VAL A 10 42.77 -24.78 -18.42
N ILE A 11 42.70 -26.05 -18.02
CA ILE A 11 41.77 -26.54 -17.00
C ILE A 11 42.02 -25.85 -15.65
N LEU A 12 43.29 -25.71 -15.23
CA LEU A 12 43.62 -25.01 -13.99
C LEU A 12 43.14 -23.55 -13.99
N LYS A 13 43.34 -22.82 -15.09
CA LYS A 13 42.87 -21.43 -15.23
C LYS A 13 41.35 -21.32 -15.16
N ILE A 14 40.64 -22.24 -15.81
CA ILE A 14 39.17 -22.27 -15.77
C ILE A 14 38.69 -22.53 -14.35
N LEU A 15 39.29 -23.50 -13.64
CA LEU A 15 38.93 -23.78 -12.25
C LEU A 15 39.20 -22.57 -11.34
N LEU A 16 40.35 -21.91 -11.47
CA LEU A 16 40.67 -20.72 -10.68
C LEU A 16 39.70 -19.57 -10.97
N LEU A 17 39.33 -19.35 -12.23
CA LEU A 17 38.36 -18.32 -12.61
C LEU A 17 36.97 -18.62 -12.04
N VAL A 18 36.50 -19.86 -12.15
CA VAL A 18 35.17 -20.26 -11.65
C VAL A 18 35.10 -20.16 -10.14
N VAL A 19 36.11 -20.67 -9.43
CA VAL A 19 36.17 -20.57 -7.97
C VAL A 19 36.31 -19.11 -7.52
N GLY A 20 37.16 -18.33 -8.18
CA GLY A 20 37.35 -16.92 -7.89
C GLY A 20 36.08 -16.10 -8.11
N ALA A 21 35.38 -16.31 -9.22
CA ALA A 21 34.12 -15.63 -9.52
C ALA A 21 33.02 -16.02 -8.53
N THR A 22 32.92 -17.31 -8.18
CA THR A 22 31.93 -17.81 -7.20
C THR A 22 32.21 -17.24 -5.81
N ALA A 23 33.49 -17.21 -5.40
CA ALA A 23 33.90 -16.66 -4.11
C ALA A 23 33.66 -15.15 -4.05
N LEU A 24 33.99 -14.40 -5.12
CA LEU A 24 33.73 -12.97 -5.21
C LEU A 24 32.22 -12.67 -5.15
N TYR A 25 31.41 -13.40 -5.92
CA TYR A 25 29.96 -13.24 -5.90
C TYR A 25 29.38 -13.55 -4.52
N THR A 26 29.82 -14.64 -3.89
CA THR A 26 29.39 -15.02 -2.53
C THR A 26 29.79 -13.95 -1.52
N HIS A 27 31.02 -13.45 -1.60
CA HIS A 27 31.51 -12.40 -0.71
C HIS A 27 30.67 -11.12 -0.85
N ILE A 28 30.44 -10.65 -2.08
CA ILE A 28 29.59 -9.48 -2.34
C ILE A 28 28.15 -9.75 -1.86
N GLY A 29 27.61 -10.94 -2.10
CA GLY A 29 26.29 -11.35 -1.62
C GLY A 29 26.16 -11.31 -0.10
N GLN A 30 27.22 -11.62 0.64
CA GLN A 30 27.26 -11.50 2.10
C GLN A 30 27.43 -10.06 2.60
N LEU A 31 27.93 -9.15 1.76
CA LEU A 31 27.97 -7.72 2.07
C LEU A 31 26.61 -7.04 1.89
N VAL A 32 25.69 -7.65 1.13
CA VAL A 32 24.30 -7.18 1.05
C VAL A 32 23.61 -7.52 2.36
N PRO A 33 23.17 -6.51 3.15
CA PRO A 33 22.41 -6.78 4.36
C PRO A 33 21.16 -7.57 3.98
N GLN A 34 21.06 -8.81 4.48
CA GLN A 34 19.84 -9.59 4.37
C GLN A 34 18.76 -8.81 5.11
N LYS A 35 17.78 -8.25 4.38
CA LYS A 35 16.61 -7.64 5.00
C LYS A 35 15.84 -8.79 5.65
N GLU A 36 16.09 -9.01 6.93
CA GLU A 36 15.27 -9.92 7.72
C GLU A 36 13.82 -9.50 7.50
N VAL A 37 13.01 -10.46 7.02
CA VAL A 37 11.58 -10.26 6.90
C VAL A 37 11.04 -10.31 8.32
N ALA A 38 11.19 -9.20 9.05
CA ALA A 38 10.42 -8.98 10.26
C ALA A 38 8.96 -9.14 9.88
N ALA A 39 8.19 -9.85 10.72
CA ALA A 39 6.74 -9.85 10.59
C ALA A 39 6.28 -8.38 10.48
N PRO A 40 5.31 -8.07 9.60
CA PRO A 40 4.74 -6.73 9.56
C PRO A 40 4.44 -6.31 10.99
N GLN A 41 4.93 -5.14 11.41
CA GLN A 41 4.55 -4.62 12.71
C GLN A 41 3.03 -4.46 12.66
N GLU A 42 2.34 -5.28 13.44
CA GLU A 42 0.90 -5.15 13.60
C GLU A 42 0.68 -3.78 14.24
N THR A 43 0.03 -2.86 13.52
CA THR A 43 -0.42 -1.61 14.11
C THR A 43 -1.41 -1.98 15.20
N VAL A 44 -0.93 -1.99 16.45
CA VAL A 44 -1.77 -2.26 17.60
C VAL A 44 -2.62 -1.01 17.81
N ILE A 45 -3.83 -1.04 17.26
CA ILE A 45 -4.80 0.02 17.44
C ILE A 45 -5.41 -0.15 18.83
N ALA A 46 -5.32 0.89 19.66
CA ALA A 46 -5.88 0.86 21.00
C ALA A 46 -7.39 0.64 20.93
N LYS A 47 -7.94 -0.24 21.78
CA LYS A 47 -9.37 -0.60 21.74
C LYS A 47 -10.29 0.58 22.04
N ASP A 48 -9.79 1.56 22.77
CA ASP A 48 -10.46 2.80 23.16
C ASP A 48 -10.07 3.99 22.26
N ALA A 49 -9.44 3.73 21.11
CA ALA A 49 -9.11 4.76 20.13
C ALA A 49 -10.36 5.54 19.71
N THR A 50 -10.29 6.86 19.83
CA THR A 50 -11.34 7.77 19.39
C THR A 50 -11.35 7.87 17.85
N PRO A 51 -12.44 8.37 17.23
CA PRO A 51 -12.46 8.60 15.78
C PRO A 51 -11.31 9.49 15.28
N ASP A 52 -10.87 10.47 16.08
CA ASP A 52 -9.74 11.33 15.75
C ASP A 52 -8.40 10.56 15.84
N ASP A 53 -8.23 9.69 16.84
CA ASP A 53 -7.06 8.81 16.94
C ASP A 53 -7.01 7.85 15.73
N LEU A 54 -8.16 7.29 15.35
CA LEU A 54 -8.28 6.42 14.17
C LEU A 54 -7.94 7.17 12.88
N ALA A 55 -8.30 8.45 12.77
CA ALA A 55 -7.95 9.25 11.61
C ALA A 55 -6.44 9.53 11.53
N GLU A 56 -5.76 9.74 12.65
CA GLU A 56 -4.30 9.89 12.66
C GLU A 56 -3.60 8.57 12.31
N ILE A 57 -4.04 7.45 12.90
CA ILE A 57 -3.54 6.11 12.56
C ILE A 57 -3.79 5.80 11.07
N GLY A 58 -4.98 6.13 10.57
CA GLY A 58 -5.35 5.94 9.17
C GLY A 58 -4.46 6.72 8.20
N ARG A 59 -4.01 7.92 8.59
CA ARG A 59 -3.04 8.71 7.82
C ARG A 59 -1.71 7.96 7.71
N GLU A 60 -1.19 7.44 8.81
CA GLU A 60 0.05 6.67 8.83
C GLU A 60 -0.05 5.39 7.99
N ILE A 61 -1.18 4.68 8.08
CA ILE A 61 -1.44 3.49 7.25
C ILE A 61 -1.50 3.88 5.77
N ALA A 62 -2.21 4.95 5.42
CA ALA A 62 -2.36 5.40 4.03
C ALA A 62 -1.02 5.84 3.40
N GLU A 63 -0.11 6.40 4.20
CA GLU A 63 1.26 6.78 3.80
C GLU A 63 2.23 5.60 3.78
N GLY A 64 2.03 4.62 4.66
CA GLY A 64 2.86 3.43 4.81
C GLY A 64 2.26 2.20 4.14
N LYS A 65 1.71 1.28 4.95
CA LYS A 65 1.26 -0.06 4.53
C LYS A 65 0.24 -0.02 3.38
N GLY A 66 -0.72 0.91 3.43
CA GLY A 66 -1.79 1.06 2.46
C GLY A 66 -1.36 1.63 1.10
N LEU A 67 -0.16 2.26 1.02
CA LEU A 67 0.43 2.81 -0.20
C LEU A 67 -0.49 3.78 -0.98
N CYS A 68 -1.51 4.35 -0.34
CA CYS A 68 -2.54 5.14 -1.00
C CYS A 68 -1.93 6.38 -1.69
N ARG A 69 -0.88 6.95 -1.07
CA ARG A 69 -0.15 8.13 -1.56
C ARG A 69 0.68 7.88 -2.81
N THR A 70 0.93 6.63 -3.19
CA THR A 70 1.60 6.29 -4.46
C THR A 70 0.71 6.63 -5.65
N CYS A 71 -0.61 6.57 -5.47
CA CYS A 71 -1.60 6.70 -6.52
C CYS A 71 -2.41 7.99 -6.41
N HIS A 72 -2.69 8.42 -5.18
CA HIS A 72 -3.55 9.56 -4.88
C HIS A 72 -2.79 10.74 -4.29
N THR A 73 -3.13 11.95 -4.76
CA THR A 73 -2.69 13.21 -4.15
C THR A 73 -3.66 13.68 -3.05
N ILE A 74 -3.25 14.67 -2.27
CA ILE A 74 -4.15 15.39 -1.34
C ILE A 74 -3.98 16.88 -1.58
N GLY A 75 -5.09 17.57 -1.83
CA GLY A 75 -5.14 19.03 -1.95
C GLY A 75 -4.50 19.55 -3.24
N LYS A 76 -4.32 18.70 -4.25
CA LYS A 76 -3.68 19.05 -5.53
C LYS A 76 -4.56 18.63 -6.71
N ALA A 77 -5.81 19.08 -6.74
CA ALA A 77 -6.79 18.67 -7.76
C ALA A 77 -6.29 18.90 -9.20
N ASP A 78 -5.68 20.06 -9.49
CA ASP A 78 -5.17 20.42 -10.83
C ASP A 78 -3.94 19.60 -11.26
N SER A 79 -3.30 18.92 -10.32
CA SER A 79 -2.15 18.05 -10.55
C SER A 79 -2.33 16.71 -9.86
N ALA A 80 -3.57 16.19 -9.87
CA ALA A 80 -3.82 14.84 -9.39
C ALA A 80 -2.87 13.88 -10.12
N LEU A 81 -2.39 12.86 -9.42
CA LEU A 81 -1.45 11.88 -9.97
C LEU A 81 -2.17 11.02 -11.01
N ARG A 82 -2.25 9.71 -10.76
CA ARG A 82 -2.88 8.76 -11.66
C ARG A 82 -4.38 8.60 -11.38
N TYR A 83 -4.80 8.93 -10.16
CA TYR A 83 -6.15 8.69 -9.64
C TYR A 83 -6.66 9.94 -8.87
N PRO A 84 -7.97 10.03 -8.55
CA PRO A 84 -8.58 11.24 -8.01
C PRO A 84 -7.88 11.81 -6.77
N ASP A 85 -7.78 13.13 -6.66
CA ASP A 85 -7.29 13.78 -5.43
C ASP A 85 -8.22 13.48 -4.23
N LEU A 86 -7.63 13.21 -3.06
CA LEU A 86 -8.36 12.89 -1.83
C LEU A 86 -8.61 14.10 -0.92
N GLY A 87 -8.01 15.26 -1.19
CA GLY A 87 -8.22 16.44 -0.33
C GLY A 87 -9.66 16.95 -0.47
N GLY A 88 -10.43 17.02 0.62
CA GLY A 88 -11.86 17.37 0.58
C GLY A 88 -12.77 16.21 0.15
N ILE A 89 -12.27 14.96 0.17
CA ILE A 89 -13.05 13.79 -0.27
C ILE A 89 -14.27 13.55 0.62
N ALA A 90 -14.20 13.83 1.92
CA ALA A 90 -15.33 13.65 2.84
C ALA A 90 -16.59 14.38 2.36
N THR A 91 -16.43 15.62 1.87
CA THR A 91 -17.53 16.39 1.29
C THR A 91 -17.93 15.89 -0.10
N ARG A 92 -16.94 15.60 -0.96
CA ARG A 92 -17.23 15.14 -2.33
C ARG A 92 -17.95 13.79 -2.37
N ALA A 93 -17.65 12.89 -1.44
CA ALA A 93 -18.23 11.55 -1.36
C ALA A 93 -19.76 11.57 -1.45
N GLY A 94 -20.41 12.52 -0.75
CA GLY A 94 -21.87 12.68 -0.77
C GLY A 94 -22.48 13.13 -2.10
N THR A 95 -21.67 13.40 -3.12
CA THR A 95 -22.13 13.85 -4.44
C THR A 95 -21.75 12.88 -5.56
N ARG A 96 -21.05 11.79 -5.24
CA ARG A 96 -20.52 10.85 -6.25
C ARG A 96 -21.59 9.94 -6.83
N ILE A 97 -22.47 9.44 -5.96
CA ILE A 97 -23.57 8.55 -6.32
C ILE A 97 -24.85 9.14 -5.72
N GLU A 98 -25.84 9.41 -6.57
CA GLU A 98 -27.11 9.99 -6.14
C GLU A 98 -27.81 9.08 -5.12
N GLY A 99 -28.18 9.64 -3.97
CA GLY A 99 -28.86 8.93 -2.89
C GLY A 99 -27.97 8.04 -2.01
N MET A 100 -26.67 7.99 -2.25
CA MET A 100 -25.73 7.24 -1.40
C MET A 100 -25.17 8.10 -0.27
N ASP A 101 -25.07 7.52 0.93
CA ASP A 101 -24.43 8.16 2.07
C ASP A 101 -22.91 8.33 1.84
N PRO A 102 -22.29 9.47 2.23
CA PRO A 102 -20.85 9.70 2.05
C PRO A 102 -19.96 8.63 2.69
N LEU A 103 -20.31 8.12 3.88
CA LEU A 103 -19.52 7.11 4.57
C LEU A 103 -19.60 5.77 3.81
N THR A 104 -20.78 5.39 3.35
CA THR A 104 -20.95 4.22 2.48
C THR A 104 -20.14 4.35 1.20
N TYR A 105 -20.11 5.52 0.57
CA TYR A 105 -19.27 5.74 -0.61
C TYR A 105 -17.77 5.52 -0.31
N LEU A 106 -17.27 6.05 0.80
CA LEU A 106 -15.86 5.89 1.19
C LEU A 106 -15.52 4.42 1.46
N ALA A 107 -16.40 3.70 2.18
CA ALA A 107 -16.24 2.28 2.45
C ALA A 107 -16.29 1.47 1.15
N LEU A 108 -17.30 1.71 0.30
CA LEU A 108 -17.47 1.02 -0.98
C LEU A 108 -16.24 1.20 -1.86
N SER A 109 -15.71 2.43 -1.93
CA SER A 109 -14.49 2.73 -2.69
C SER A 109 -13.25 1.95 -2.22
N ILE A 110 -13.25 1.47 -0.97
CA ILE A 110 -12.13 0.72 -0.37
C ILE A 110 -12.36 -0.79 -0.47
N TYR A 111 -13.57 -1.26 -0.15
CA TYR A 111 -13.91 -2.68 -0.13
C TYR A 111 -14.20 -3.25 -1.52
N ASP A 112 -14.81 -2.45 -2.39
CA ASP A 112 -15.13 -2.83 -3.77
C ASP A 112 -14.84 -1.65 -4.73
N PRO A 113 -13.55 -1.35 -4.98
CA PRO A 113 -13.14 -0.18 -5.75
C PRO A 113 -13.61 -0.19 -7.22
N GLU A 114 -14.01 -1.33 -7.77
CA GLU A 114 -14.50 -1.41 -9.16
C GLU A 114 -16.01 -1.13 -9.29
N SER A 115 -16.75 -1.14 -8.19
CA SER A 115 -18.19 -0.83 -8.17
C SER A 115 -18.52 0.59 -8.64
N TYR A 116 -17.59 1.54 -8.47
CA TYR A 116 -17.73 2.90 -8.94
C TYR A 116 -16.38 3.50 -9.33
N ILE A 117 -16.24 3.84 -10.61
CA ILE A 117 -15.08 4.56 -11.13
C ILE A 117 -15.47 6.02 -11.39
N VAL A 118 -14.75 6.94 -10.76
CA VAL A 118 -14.95 8.37 -10.95
C VAL A 118 -14.74 8.74 -12.43
N GLU A 119 -15.69 9.50 -12.99
CA GLU A 119 -15.60 9.98 -14.37
C GLU A 119 -14.26 10.67 -14.65
N GLY A 120 -13.65 10.34 -15.79
CA GLY A 120 -12.35 10.86 -16.22
C GLY A 120 -11.14 10.07 -15.69
N PHE A 121 -11.34 9.07 -14.83
CA PHE A 121 -10.29 8.18 -14.36
C PHE A 121 -10.47 6.75 -14.87
N ALA A 122 -9.37 6.00 -14.96
CA ALA A 122 -9.41 4.57 -15.23
C ALA A 122 -9.58 3.77 -13.93
N GLY A 123 -10.17 2.58 -14.03
CA GLY A 123 -10.11 1.59 -12.97
C GLY A 123 -8.67 1.13 -12.72
N GLY A 124 -8.39 0.71 -11.48
CA GLY A 124 -7.05 0.27 -11.08
C GLY A 124 -6.68 0.53 -9.62
N MET A 125 -7.64 0.91 -8.78
CA MET A 125 -7.47 0.85 -7.33
C MET A 125 -7.54 -0.62 -6.89
N PRO A 126 -6.53 -1.13 -6.14
CA PRO A 126 -6.49 -2.53 -5.74
C PRO A 126 -7.49 -2.84 -4.62
N VAL A 127 -7.88 -4.12 -4.51
CA VAL A 127 -8.55 -4.65 -3.31
C VAL A 127 -7.53 -4.68 -2.17
N ILE A 128 -7.67 -3.76 -1.22
CA ILE A 128 -6.60 -3.46 -0.25
C ILE A 128 -6.50 -4.45 0.92
N ASN A 129 -7.56 -5.22 1.20
CA ASN A 129 -7.58 -6.27 2.22
C ASN A 129 -7.03 -7.61 1.72
N GLU A 130 -6.50 -7.65 0.50
CA GLU A 130 -5.84 -8.81 -0.08
C GLU A 130 -4.34 -8.56 -0.33
N PRO A 131 -3.50 -9.61 -0.47
CA PRO A 131 -2.11 -9.46 -0.84
C PRO A 131 -1.94 -8.67 -2.15
N PRO A 132 -0.92 -7.79 -2.26
CA PRO A 132 0.22 -7.65 -1.34
C PRO A 132 0.03 -6.67 -0.18
N ILE A 133 -1.10 -5.94 -0.10
CA ILE A 133 -1.32 -4.91 0.94
C ILE A 133 -1.88 -5.54 2.22
N ALA A 134 -2.94 -6.33 2.09
CA ALA A 134 -3.58 -7.08 3.16
C ALA A 134 -3.85 -6.23 4.42
N LEU A 135 -4.59 -5.11 4.26
CA LEU A 135 -5.09 -4.37 5.41
C LEU A 135 -6.11 -5.20 6.21
N THR A 136 -6.02 -5.13 7.53
CA THR A 136 -7.02 -5.70 8.45
C THR A 136 -8.28 -4.85 8.47
N GLN A 137 -9.36 -5.39 9.05
CA GLN A 137 -10.60 -4.63 9.21
C GLN A 137 -10.37 -3.31 9.97
N ASP A 138 -9.66 -3.36 11.09
CA ASP A 138 -9.42 -2.18 11.93
C ASP A 138 -8.54 -1.14 11.20
N GLU A 139 -7.54 -1.59 10.45
CA GLU A 139 -6.72 -0.70 9.61
C GLU A 139 -7.56 -0.02 8.51
N MET A 140 -8.50 -0.75 7.90
CA MET A 140 -9.43 -0.16 6.92
C MET A 140 -10.37 0.86 7.56
N ILE A 141 -10.90 0.58 8.74
CA ILE A 141 -11.71 1.53 9.51
C ILE A 141 -10.90 2.80 9.82
N SER A 142 -9.63 2.66 10.24
CA SER A 142 -8.75 3.81 10.44
C SER A 142 -8.53 4.61 9.15
N VAL A 143 -8.30 3.95 8.01
CA VAL A 143 -8.18 4.64 6.71
C VAL A 143 -9.48 5.36 6.35
N ILE A 144 -10.65 4.78 6.61
CA ILE A 144 -11.95 5.46 6.40
C ILE A 144 -12.07 6.70 7.30
N ALA A 145 -11.72 6.59 8.60
CA ALA A 145 -11.69 7.73 9.53
C ALA A 145 -10.78 8.85 9.00
N TYR A 146 -9.62 8.50 8.46
CA TYR A 146 -8.72 9.45 7.82
C TYR A 146 -9.34 10.12 6.59
N LEU A 147 -9.99 9.37 5.71
CA LEU A 147 -10.68 9.95 4.56
C LEU A 147 -11.82 10.89 4.97
N GLN A 148 -12.52 10.60 6.08
CA GLN A 148 -13.50 11.52 6.66
C GLN A 148 -12.85 12.81 7.17
N SER A 149 -11.64 12.76 7.76
CA SER A 149 -10.94 13.95 8.25
C SER A 149 -10.47 14.87 7.12
N LEU A 150 -10.34 14.36 5.90
CA LEU A 150 -10.01 15.15 4.70
C LEU A 150 -11.22 15.96 4.20
N GLY A 151 -11.70 16.91 5.02
CA GLY A 151 -12.80 17.82 4.70
C GLY A 151 -14.07 17.61 5.54
N GLY A 152 -14.01 16.79 6.58
CA GLY A 152 -15.10 16.51 7.49
C GLY A 152 -14.61 16.11 8.88
N THR A 153 -15.47 15.45 9.65
CA THR A 153 -15.15 14.94 10.99
C THR A 153 -15.21 13.41 10.97
N PRO A 154 -14.19 12.71 11.46
CA PRO A 154 -14.23 11.26 11.62
C PRO A 154 -15.37 10.82 12.53
N THR A 155 -16.10 9.77 12.14
CA THR A 155 -17.23 9.25 12.92
C THR A 155 -17.15 7.75 13.21
N VAL A 156 -16.35 7.02 12.43
CA VAL A 156 -16.22 5.57 12.61
C VAL A 156 -15.43 5.21 13.86
N THR A 157 -15.75 4.05 14.42
CA THR A 157 -15.09 3.44 15.58
C THR A 157 -14.67 2.02 15.23
N LEU A 158 -13.85 1.38 16.07
CA LEU A 158 -13.50 -0.03 15.89
C LEU A 158 -14.70 -1.00 16.00
N GLU A 159 -15.84 -0.53 16.52
CA GLU A 159 -17.08 -1.30 16.56
C GLU A 159 -17.88 -1.20 15.24
N THR A 160 -17.50 -0.28 14.34
CA THR A 160 -18.18 -0.07 13.07
C THR A 160 -18.02 -1.29 12.17
N THR A 161 -19.15 -1.90 11.80
CA THR A 161 -19.18 -3.12 10.99
C THR A 161 -19.34 -2.82 9.50
N LYS A 162 -19.11 -3.81 8.63
CA LYS A 162 -19.39 -3.69 7.19
C LYS A 162 -20.87 -3.42 6.90
N ALA A 163 -21.77 -3.94 7.74
CA ALA A 163 -23.20 -3.68 7.64
C ALA A 163 -23.54 -2.21 7.92
N ASP A 164 -22.92 -1.61 8.95
CA ASP A 164 -23.08 -0.18 9.26
C ASP A 164 -22.56 0.72 8.12
N LEU A 165 -21.55 0.24 7.40
CA LEU A 165 -20.98 0.90 6.23
C LEU A 165 -21.76 0.64 4.94
N GLY A 166 -22.69 -0.32 4.91
CA GLY A 166 -23.48 -0.69 3.73
C GLY A 166 -22.70 -1.44 2.64
N VAL A 167 -21.69 -2.25 3.01
CA VAL A 167 -20.75 -2.93 2.09
C VAL A 167 -20.62 -4.44 2.37
N GLU A 168 -21.74 -5.13 2.61
CA GLU A 168 -21.78 -6.58 2.82
C GLU A 168 -21.50 -7.41 1.56
#